data_AF-A0A950C3H2-F1
#
_entry.id   AF-A0A950C3H2-F1
#
_cell.length_a   1.000
_cell.length_b   1.000
_cell.length_c   1.000
_cell.angle_alpha   90.00
_cell.angle_beta   90.00
_cell.angle_gamma   90.00
#
_symmetry.space_group_name_H-M   'P 1'
#
loop_
_entity.id
_entity.type
_entity.pdbx_description
1 polymer ?
#
loop_
_entity_poly.entity_id
_entity_poly.type
_entity_poly.pdbx_seq_one_letter_code
_entity_poly.pdbx_strand_id
1 'polypeptide(L)'
;PIVADAEAGFGGVLNAFELMKQLINAGAAGVHFEDQLSSAKKCGHMGGKVLVPTQEAVAKLNAARLAADVCNVPTLLIARTDADGATLLTSDVDARDRPFIDGSRGRTSEGFFTVRAGMAQAVARGRAYAPYADLVWCETAKPDLAEAREFAEGIHAQFPGKLLAYNCSPSFNWKRKLDDATIAKFQRELAAMGYRFQFITLAGFHALNYSMFDLARGYKAQHMSAYVKLQQAEFAAESAGYSATRHQREVGAGYFDAVTQAVSGGSSSITALAGSTEEEQFETAAQTASTATGAR
;
A
#
# COMPACT_ATOMS: atom_id res chain seq x y z
N PRO A 1 -10.58 -4.93 -1.39
CA PRO A 1 -9.50 -5.93 -1.48
C PRO A 1 -8.22 -5.35 -0.87
N ILE A 2 -7.46 -6.14 -0.09
CA ILE A 2 -6.17 -5.70 0.47
C ILE A 2 -5.06 -6.11 -0.50
N VAL A 3 -4.17 -5.16 -0.85
CA VAL A 3 -2.90 -5.45 -1.53
C VAL A 3 -1.78 -5.25 -0.52
N ALA A 4 -1.01 -6.30 -0.25
CA ALA A 4 -0.01 -6.33 0.81
C ALA A 4 1.43 -6.29 0.26
N ASP A 5 2.33 -5.73 1.07
CA ASP A 5 3.77 -5.66 0.81
C ASP A 5 4.47 -6.92 1.34
N ALA A 6 5.17 -7.66 0.47
CA ALA A 6 6.01 -8.79 0.87
C ALA A 6 7.52 -8.47 0.77
N GLU A 7 7.86 -7.19 0.60
CA GLU A 7 9.19 -6.66 0.42
C GLU A 7 9.98 -7.46 -0.63
N ALA A 8 11.22 -7.84 -0.29
CA ALA A 8 12.08 -8.69 -1.08
C ALA A 8 11.87 -10.20 -0.79
N GLY A 9 10.80 -10.58 -0.09
CA GLY A 9 10.49 -11.96 0.30
C GLY A 9 11.26 -12.48 1.52
N PHE A 10 11.91 -11.60 2.29
CA PHE A 10 12.62 -11.93 3.55
C PHE A 10 13.66 -13.05 3.45
N GLY A 11 14.23 -13.29 2.26
CA GLY A 11 15.23 -14.33 2.01
C GLY A 11 15.13 -14.90 0.60
N GLY A 12 15.27 -16.23 0.50
CA GLY A 12 15.19 -16.96 -0.75
C GLY A 12 13.77 -17.39 -1.13
N VAL A 13 13.67 -18.32 -2.08
CA VAL A 13 12.37 -18.80 -2.62
C VAL A 13 11.44 -19.40 -1.55
N LEU A 14 11.98 -20.10 -0.55
CA LEU A 14 11.17 -20.71 0.52
C LEU A 14 10.55 -19.64 1.46
N ASN A 15 11.30 -18.57 1.74
CA ASN A 15 10.78 -17.44 2.50
C ASN A 15 9.66 -16.73 1.75
N ALA A 16 9.83 -16.50 0.44
CA ALA A 16 8.80 -15.90 -0.41
C ALA A 16 7.52 -16.77 -0.46
N PHE A 17 7.67 -18.09 -0.58
CA PHE A 17 6.56 -19.05 -0.57
C PHE A 17 5.77 -19.01 0.76
N GLU A 18 6.46 -19.10 1.90
CA GLU A 18 5.79 -19.07 3.20
C GLU A 18 5.16 -17.72 3.51
N LEU A 19 5.81 -16.60 3.16
CA LEU A 19 5.22 -15.28 3.34
C LEU A 19 3.94 -15.10 2.51
N MET A 20 3.95 -15.56 1.26
CA MET A 20 2.75 -15.52 0.42
C MET A 20 1.60 -16.32 1.05
N LYS A 21 1.85 -17.53 1.56
CA LYS A 21 0.84 -18.34 2.27
C LYS A 21 0.29 -17.62 3.50
N GLN A 22 1.16 -17.00 4.30
CA GLN A 22 0.75 -16.25 5.49
C GLN A 22 -0.14 -15.06 5.13
N LEU A 23 0.21 -14.32 4.07
CA LEU A 23 -0.60 -13.20 3.58
C LEU A 23 -1.94 -13.66 2.99
N ILE A 24 -1.97 -14.79 2.29
CA ILE A 24 -3.22 -15.42 1.83
C ILE A 24 -4.10 -15.78 3.02
N ASN A 25 -3.55 -16.45 4.03
CA ASN A 25 -4.28 -16.83 5.24
C ASN A 25 -4.82 -15.62 6.01
N ALA A 26 -4.13 -14.48 5.95
CA ALA A 26 -4.57 -13.21 6.52
C ALA A 26 -5.62 -12.47 5.65
N GLY A 27 -6.00 -12.99 4.48
CA GLY A 27 -7.03 -12.42 3.61
C GLY A 27 -6.53 -11.41 2.57
N ALA A 28 -5.23 -11.40 2.24
CA ALA A 28 -4.72 -10.53 1.18
C ALA A 28 -5.27 -10.95 -0.20
N ALA A 29 -5.77 -9.97 -0.96
CA ALA A 29 -6.27 -10.18 -2.32
C ALA A 29 -5.16 -10.09 -3.37
N GLY A 30 -4.10 -9.33 -3.08
CA GLY A 30 -2.88 -9.28 -3.88
C GLY A 30 -1.65 -9.03 -3.04
N VAL A 31 -0.49 -9.43 -3.55
CA VAL A 31 0.80 -9.30 -2.86
C VAL A 31 1.86 -8.82 -3.85
N HIS A 32 2.71 -7.89 -3.44
CA HIS A 32 3.84 -7.44 -4.26
C HIS A 32 5.19 -7.90 -3.71
N PHE A 33 6.09 -8.28 -4.62
CA PHE A 33 7.48 -8.64 -4.33
C PHE A 33 8.43 -7.79 -5.15
N GLU A 34 9.57 -7.41 -4.58
CA GLU A 34 10.59 -6.58 -5.24
C GLU A 34 11.91 -7.31 -5.49
N ASP A 35 12.63 -6.86 -6.52
CA ASP A 35 13.90 -7.44 -7.00
C ASP A 35 15.14 -6.97 -6.23
N GLN A 36 14.97 -6.54 -4.96
CA GLN A 36 16.08 -6.22 -4.07
C GLN A 36 16.63 -7.46 -3.35
N LEU A 37 17.88 -7.34 -2.87
CA LEU A 37 18.51 -8.29 -1.95
C LEU A 37 17.90 -8.12 -0.55
N SER A 38 17.28 -9.17 -0.01
CA SER A 38 16.54 -9.09 1.27
C SER A 38 17.39 -8.63 2.45
N SER A 39 18.65 -9.09 2.55
CA SER A 39 19.57 -8.69 3.64
C SER A 39 20.00 -7.22 3.58
N ALA A 40 19.77 -6.56 2.44
CA ALA A 40 20.12 -5.16 2.22
C ALA A 40 18.92 -4.31 1.77
N LYS A 41 17.69 -4.78 1.95
CA LYS A 41 16.46 -4.10 1.51
C LYS A 41 16.41 -2.65 1.99
N LYS A 42 15.91 -1.76 1.13
CA LYS A 42 15.63 -0.35 1.46
C LYS A 42 14.26 0.06 0.96
N CYS A 43 13.75 1.18 1.51
CA CYS A 43 12.66 1.89 0.85
C CYS A 43 13.11 2.30 -0.56
N GLY A 44 12.20 2.22 -1.53
CA GLY A 44 12.47 2.53 -2.94
C GLY A 44 13.05 3.92 -3.22
N HIS A 45 12.82 4.85 -2.29
CA HIS A 45 13.26 6.25 -2.36
C HIS A 45 14.53 6.53 -1.57
N MET A 46 15.21 5.49 -1.06
CA MET A 46 16.51 5.59 -0.39
C MET A 46 17.64 5.14 -1.31
N GLY A 47 18.85 5.67 -1.07
CA GLY A 47 20.07 5.19 -1.73
C GLY A 47 20.50 3.82 -1.20
N GLY A 48 21.50 3.22 -1.87
CA GLY A 48 22.12 1.95 -1.43
C GLY A 48 21.28 0.70 -1.69
N LYS A 49 20.32 0.76 -2.62
CA LYS A 49 19.56 -0.41 -3.08
C LYS A 49 20.46 -1.37 -3.86
N VAL A 50 20.37 -2.65 -3.53
CA VAL A 50 21.10 -3.73 -4.20
C VAL A 50 20.08 -4.65 -4.87
N LEU A 51 20.17 -4.79 -6.19
CA LEU A 51 19.34 -5.70 -6.95
C LEU A 51 19.86 -7.13 -6.84
N VAL A 52 18.95 -8.09 -6.93
CA VAL A 52 19.28 -9.49 -7.23
C VAL A 52 19.26 -9.73 -8.75
N PRO A 53 19.87 -10.81 -9.26
CA PRO A 53 19.82 -11.13 -10.68
C PRO A 53 18.38 -11.35 -11.13
N THR A 54 18.09 -11.04 -12.39
CA THR A 54 16.73 -11.14 -12.96
C THR A 54 16.12 -12.53 -12.74
N GLN A 55 16.89 -13.60 -12.91
CA GLN A 55 16.46 -14.97 -12.65
C GLN A 55 16.07 -15.24 -11.18
N GLU A 56 16.71 -14.59 -10.21
CA GLU A 56 16.40 -14.78 -8.79
C GLU A 56 15.07 -14.11 -8.42
N ALA A 57 14.83 -12.89 -8.93
CA ALA A 57 13.55 -12.22 -8.79
C ALA A 57 12.41 -13.05 -9.40
N VAL A 58 12.61 -13.61 -10.61
CA VAL A 58 11.65 -14.53 -11.25
C VAL A 58 11.41 -15.78 -10.40
N ALA A 59 12.44 -16.37 -9.80
CA ALA A 59 12.29 -17.53 -8.93
C ALA A 59 11.42 -17.21 -7.70
N LYS A 60 11.58 -16.03 -7.10
CA LYS A 60 10.72 -15.55 -6.01
C LYS A 60 9.26 -15.33 -6.45
N LEU A 61 9.03 -14.78 -7.65
CA LEU A 61 7.68 -14.63 -8.21
C LEU A 61 7.01 -16.01 -8.45
N ASN A 62 7.75 -16.98 -8.98
CA ASN A 62 7.24 -18.35 -9.14
C ASN A 62 6.92 -19.01 -7.80
N ALA A 63 7.74 -18.80 -6.77
CA ALA A 63 7.47 -19.29 -5.43
C ALA A 63 6.17 -18.68 -4.85
N ALA A 64 5.95 -17.38 -5.05
CA ALA A 64 4.71 -16.73 -4.65
C ALA A 64 3.49 -17.26 -5.44
N ARG A 65 3.62 -17.48 -6.76
CA ARG A 65 2.53 -18.09 -7.54
C ARG A 65 2.22 -19.51 -7.06
N LEU A 66 3.25 -20.33 -6.84
CA LEU A 66 3.08 -21.69 -6.32
C LEU A 66 2.36 -21.70 -4.96
N ALA A 67 2.65 -20.75 -4.08
CA ALA A 67 1.92 -20.60 -2.81
C ALA A 67 0.43 -20.34 -3.03
N ALA A 68 0.07 -19.44 -3.94
CA ALA A 68 -1.33 -19.18 -4.31
C ALA A 68 -2.01 -20.41 -4.89
N ASP A 69 -1.33 -21.14 -5.78
CA ASP A 69 -1.83 -22.36 -6.41
C ASP A 69 -2.06 -23.48 -5.37
N VAL A 70 -1.11 -23.68 -4.44
CA VAL A 70 -1.23 -24.65 -3.34
C VAL A 70 -2.37 -24.29 -2.39
N CYS A 71 -2.57 -23.01 -2.11
CA CYS A 71 -3.70 -22.52 -1.32
C CYS A 71 -5.02 -22.50 -2.11
N ASN A 72 -5.01 -22.84 -3.40
CA ASN A 72 -6.15 -22.84 -4.31
C ASN A 72 -6.94 -21.52 -4.30
N VAL A 73 -6.22 -20.39 -4.37
CA VAL A 73 -6.80 -19.05 -4.44
C VAL A 73 -6.17 -18.22 -5.55
N PRO A 74 -6.94 -17.38 -6.27
CA PRO A 74 -6.43 -16.58 -7.38
C PRO A 74 -5.82 -15.25 -6.87
N THR A 75 -4.93 -15.30 -5.88
CA THR A 75 -4.28 -14.10 -5.34
C THR A 75 -3.48 -13.40 -6.43
N LEU A 76 -3.66 -12.08 -6.55
CA LEU A 76 -2.94 -11.28 -7.55
C LEU A 76 -1.48 -11.10 -7.14
N LEU A 77 -0.57 -11.27 -8.10
CA LEU A 77 0.86 -11.09 -7.89
C LEU A 77 1.36 -9.84 -8.63
N ILE A 78 2.04 -8.95 -7.92
CA ILE A 78 2.62 -7.73 -8.46
C ILE A 78 4.15 -7.83 -8.41
N ALA A 79 4.80 -7.74 -9.57
CA ALA A 79 6.26 -7.70 -9.66
C ALA A 79 6.75 -6.26 -9.63
N ARG A 80 7.52 -5.91 -8.60
CA ARG A 80 8.17 -4.61 -8.46
C ARG A 80 9.64 -4.70 -8.88
N THR A 81 10.10 -3.71 -9.66
CA THR A 81 11.53 -3.47 -9.89
C THR A 81 11.96 -2.14 -9.27
N ASP A 82 13.15 -2.16 -8.65
CA ASP A 82 13.81 -0.99 -8.06
C ASP A 82 14.93 -0.41 -8.95
N ALA A 83 15.08 -0.94 -10.17
CA ALA A 83 16.20 -0.68 -11.07
C ALA A 83 16.30 0.75 -11.62
N ASP A 84 15.25 1.57 -11.51
CA ASP A 84 15.33 2.99 -11.87
C ASP A 84 16.31 3.76 -10.96
N GLY A 85 16.36 3.39 -9.67
CA GLY A 85 17.21 4.05 -8.67
C GLY A 85 18.31 3.19 -8.06
N ALA A 86 18.33 1.88 -8.32
CA ALA A 86 19.32 0.98 -7.73
C ALA A 86 20.63 0.94 -8.54
N THR A 87 21.75 1.19 -7.87
CA THR A 87 23.07 1.29 -8.51
C THR A 87 23.98 0.09 -8.23
N LEU A 88 23.48 -0.93 -7.52
CA LEU A 88 24.21 -2.13 -7.14
C LEU A 88 23.46 -3.39 -7.56
N LEU A 89 24.20 -4.45 -7.87
CA LEU A 89 23.71 -5.78 -8.26
C LEU A 89 24.58 -6.85 -7.59
N THR A 90 23.98 -7.92 -7.07
CA THR A 90 24.74 -8.96 -6.36
C THR A 90 25.64 -9.80 -7.27
N SER A 91 25.21 -10.10 -8.49
CA SER A 91 25.94 -10.98 -9.43
C SER A 91 25.61 -10.67 -10.88
N ASP A 92 26.58 -10.88 -11.77
CA ASP A 92 26.50 -10.78 -13.23
C ASP A 92 26.14 -12.11 -13.92
N VAL A 93 25.70 -13.10 -13.13
CA VAL A 93 25.40 -14.46 -13.62
C VAL A 93 24.34 -14.48 -14.72
N ASP A 94 23.36 -13.57 -14.64
CA ASP A 94 22.27 -13.48 -15.61
C ASP A 94 22.66 -12.57 -16.79
N ALA A 95 22.65 -13.14 -17.99
CA ALA A 95 23.02 -12.42 -19.21
C ALA A 95 22.13 -11.19 -19.49
N ARG A 96 20.90 -11.15 -18.96
CA ARG A 96 19.98 -10.02 -19.10
C ARG A 96 20.41 -8.79 -18.31
N ASP A 97 21.20 -8.99 -17.25
CA ASP A 97 21.66 -7.91 -16.37
C ASP A 97 23.01 -7.31 -16.82
N ARG A 98 23.83 -8.11 -17.52
CA ARG A 98 25.17 -7.69 -17.99
C ARG A 98 25.20 -6.39 -18.81
N PRO A 99 24.24 -6.10 -19.72
CA PRO A 99 24.22 -4.85 -20.46
C PRO A 99 24.12 -3.59 -19.60
N PHE A 100 23.75 -3.71 -18.33
CA PHE A 100 23.61 -2.60 -17.40
C PHE A 100 24.77 -2.46 -16.42
N ILE A 101 25.69 -3.42 -16.36
CA ILE A 101 26.85 -3.37 -15.48
C ILE A 101 27.81 -2.28 -15.93
N ASP A 102 28.26 -1.46 -14.97
CA ASP A 102 29.27 -0.43 -15.17
C ASP A 102 30.66 -0.94 -14.77
N GLY A 103 31.29 -1.69 -15.69
CA GLY A 103 32.61 -2.25 -15.46
C GLY A 103 33.69 -1.21 -15.14
N SER A 104 33.49 0.06 -15.52
CA SER A 104 34.45 1.14 -15.23
C SER A 104 34.55 1.49 -13.75
N ARG A 105 33.49 1.21 -12.97
CA ARG A 105 33.41 1.50 -11.55
C ARG A 105 33.82 0.32 -10.67
N GLY A 106 34.14 -0.83 -11.27
CA GLY A 106 34.54 -2.04 -10.56
C GLY A 106 33.45 -2.58 -9.61
N ARG A 107 33.90 -3.41 -8.66
CA ARG A 107 33.05 -3.94 -7.58
C ARG A 107 33.24 -3.15 -6.29
N THR A 108 32.22 -3.14 -5.45
CA THR A 108 32.31 -2.54 -4.10
C THR A 108 33.14 -3.42 -3.15
N SER A 109 33.44 -2.92 -1.95
CA SER A 109 34.13 -3.67 -0.89
C SER A 109 33.39 -4.95 -0.47
N GLU A 110 32.06 -4.94 -0.54
CA GLU A 110 31.18 -6.08 -0.25
C GLU A 110 31.12 -7.07 -1.43
N GLY A 111 31.73 -6.72 -2.57
CA GLY A 111 31.75 -7.54 -3.78
C GLY A 111 30.59 -7.31 -4.74
N PHE A 112 29.73 -6.30 -4.51
CA PHE A 112 28.63 -5.99 -5.43
C PHE A 112 29.11 -5.38 -6.74
N PHE A 113 28.44 -5.72 -7.83
CA PHE A 113 28.61 -5.05 -9.11
C PHE A 113 27.93 -3.69 -9.08
N THR A 114 28.53 -2.71 -9.74
CA THR A 114 27.90 -1.42 -10.00
C THR A 114 27.09 -1.50 -11.30
N VAL A 115 25.91 -0.90 -11.31
CA VAL A 115 25.01 -0.87 -12.48
C VAL A 115 24.55 0.54 -12.81
N ARG A 116 24.25 0.76 -14.09
CA ARG A 116 23.63 1.99 -14.61
C ARG A 116 22.12 1.93 -14.35
N ALA A 117 21.72 2.53 -13.23
CA ALA A 117 20.30 2.69 -12.88
C ALA A 117 19.54 3.50 -13.95
N GLY A 118 18.25 3.23 -14.08
CA GLY A 118 17.33 4.03 -14.90
C GLY A 118 16.28 3.22 -15.65
N MET A 119 15.44 3.95 -16.41
CA MET A 119 14.25 3.41 -17.04
C MET A 119 14.52 2.25 -18.01
N ALA A 120 15.62 2.28 -18.76
CA ALA A 120 15.99 1.19 -19.68
C ALA A 120 16.17 -0.15 -18.95
N GLN A 121 16.82 -0.13 -17.78
CA GLN A 121 16.99 -1.33 -16.96
C GLN A 121 15.67 -1.75 -16.32
N ALA A 122 14.88 -0.80 -15.83
CA ALA A 122 13.57 -1.05 -15.26
C ALA A 122 12.62 -1.71 -16.28
N VAL A 123 12.54 -1.22 -17.52
CA VAL A 123 11.73 -1.81 -18.59
C VAL A 123 12.22 -3.21 -18.94
N ALA A 124 13.53 -3.42 -19.06
CA ALA A 124 14.08 -4.75 -19.35
C ALA A 124 13.70 -5.78 -18.27
N ARG A 125 13.80 -5.40 -16.99
CA ARG A 125 13.39 -6.24 -15.86
C ARG A 125 11.88 -6.43 -15.79
N GLY A 126 11.10 -5.37 -15.95
CA GLY A 126 9.64 -5.44 -15.99
C GLY A 126 9.12 -6.38 -17.08
N ARG A 127 9.74 -6.38 -18.27
CA ARG A 127 9.44 -7.34 -19.35
C ARG A 127 9.78 -8.78 -18.96
N ALA A 128 10.91 -8.99 -18.27
CA ALA A 128 11.28 -10.32 -17.79
C ALA A 128 10.33 -10.84 -16.71
N TYR A 129 9.70 -9.95 -15.92
CA TYR A 129 8.78 -10.31 -14.84
C TYR A 129 7.33 -10.46 -15.32
N ALA A 130 6.95 -9.78 -16.41
CA ALA A 130 5.58 -9.74 -16.93
C ALA A 130 4.90 -11.11 -17.11
N PRO A 131 5.57 -12.19 -17.57
CA PRO A 131 4.93 -13.51 -17.67
C PRO A 131 4.56 -14.15 -16.31
N TYR A 132 5.21 -13.71 -15.23
CA TYR A 132 5.11 -14.31 -13.89
C TYR A 132 4.27 -13.47 -12.92
N ALA A 133 3.73 -12.33 -13.37
CA ALA A 133 2.97 -11.42 -12.54
C ALA A 133 1.74 -10.87 -13.27
N ASP A 134 0.70 -10.60 -12.49
CA ASP A 134 -0.55 -10.00 -12.96
C ASP A 134 -0.37 -8.50 -13.22
N LEU A 135 0.39 -7.83 -12.36
CA LEU A 135 0.79 -6.43 -12.52
C LEU A 135 2.31 -6.25 -12.45
N VAL A 136 2.82 -5.23 -13.13
CA VAL A 136 4.23 -4.81 -13.03
C VAL A 136 4.32 -3.38 -12.50
N TRP A 137 5.29 -3.13 -11.62
CA TRP A 137 5.55 -1.85 -10.98
C TRP A 137 7.03 -1.48 -11.08
N CYS A 138 7.33 -0.27 -11.55
CA CYS A 138 8.64 0.34 -11.39
C CYS A 138 8.57 1.38 -10.28
N GLU A 139 9.43 1.28 -9.26
CA GLU A 139 9.61 2.40 -8.33
C GLU A 139 10.42 3.51 -9.02
N THR A 140 10.00 4.77 -8.90
CA THR A 140 10.62 5.92 -9.56
C THR A 140 11.20 6.93 -8.55
N ALA A 141 12.18 7.72 -8.96
CA ALA A 141 12.78 8.74 -8.10
C ALA A 141 11.95 10.04 -7.96
N LYS A 142 10.98 10.27 -8.86
CA LYS A 142 10.13 11.47 -8.91
C LYS A 142 8.74 11.15 -9.48
N PRO A 143 7.73 11.99 -9.22
CA PRO A 143 6.42 11.85 -9.86
C PRO A 143 6.47 12.48 -11.26
N ASP A 144 6.77 11.68 -12.28
CA ASP A 144 6.98 12.15 -13.65
C ASP A 144 6.13 11.32 -14.63
N LEU A 145 5.19 11.99 -15.31
CA LEU A 145 4.29 11.35 -16.27
C LEU A 145 4.99 10.92 -17.56
N ALA A 146 6.12 11.53 -17.92
CA ALA A 146 6.89 11.14 -19.10
C ALA A 146 7.63 9.82 -18.85
N GLU A 147 8.29 9.68 -17.68
CA GLU A 147 8.92 8.43 -17.26
C GLU A 147 7.90 7.30 -17.08
N ALA A 148 6.72 7.62 -16.52
CA ALA A 148 5.62 6.66 -16.42
C ALA A 148 5.15 6.18 -17.81
N ARG A 149 5.07 7.09 -18.78
CA ARG A 149 4.72 6.75 -20.17
C ARG A 149 5.78 5.88 -20.82
N GLU A 150 7.06 6.23 -20.68
CA GLU A 150 8.18 5.45 -21.21
C GLU A 150 8.17 4.03 -20.67
N PHE A 151 7.95 3.86 -19.36
CA PHE A 151 7.83 2.54 -18.75
C PHE A 151 6.64 1.76 -19.33
N ALA A 152 5.46 2.38 -19.37
CA ALA A 152 4.24 1.74 -19.83
C ALA A 152 4.34 1.29 -21.30
N GLU A 153 4.77 2.18 -22.20
CA GLU A 153 5.00 1.86 -23.61
C GLU A 153 6.10 0.79 -23.76
N GLY A 154 7.14 0.87 -22.94
CA GLY A 154 8.18 -0.14 -22.84
C GLY A 154 7.61 -1.53 -22.51
N ILE A 155 6.77 -1.68 -21.50
CA ILE A 155 6.13 -2.96 -21.17
C ILE A 155 5.16 -3.39 -22.27
N HIS A 156 4.27 -2.50 -22.71
CA HIS A 156 3.20 -2.82 -23.66
C HIS A 156 3.68 -3.14 -25.07
N ALA A 157 4.88 -2.70 -25.46
CA ALA A 157 5.50 -3.10 -26.73
C ALA A 157 5.69 -4.63 -26.86
N GLN A 158 5.87 -5.34 -25.74
CA GLN A 158 5.97 -6.81 -25.73
C GLN A 158 4.76 -7.49 -25.08
N PHE A 159 4.12 -6.81 -24.13
CA PHE A 159 2.96 -7.33 -23.40
C PHE A 159 1.79 -6.35 -23.48
N PRO A 160 1.14 -6.20 -24.66
CA PRO A 160 0.00 -5.30 -24.82
C PRO A 160 -1.07 -5.55 -23.76
N GLY A 161 -1.53 -4.49 -23.08
CA GLY A 161 -2.56 -4.57 -22.05
C GLY A 161 -2.11 -5.13 -20.69
N LYS A 162 -0.82 -5.43 -20.50
CA LYS A 162 -0.29 -5.82 -19.17
C LYS A 162 -0.61 -4.72 -18.16
N LEU A 163 -1.24 -5.11 -17.05
CA LEU A 163 -1.64 -4.18 -16.01
C LEU A 163 -0.41 -3.64 -15.28
N LEU A 164 -0.43 -2.35 -14.95
CA LEU A 164 0.67 -1.68 -14.24
C LEU A 164 0.20 -1.17 -12.88
N ALA A 165 1.14 -1.01 -11.95
CA ALA A 165 0.92 -0.35 -10.68
C ALA A 165 1.87 0.84 -10.47
N TYR A 166 1.38 1.88 -9.79
CA TYR A 166 2.12 3.13 -9.56
C TYR A 166 2.04 3.58 -8.10
N ASN A 167 3.20 3.83 -7.50
CA ASN A 167 3.29 4.41 -6.18
C ASN A 167 3.26 5.95 -6.26
N CYS A 168 2.14 6.54 -5.83
CA CYS A 168 2.01 7.97 -5.59
C CYS A 168 2.69 8.35 -4.27
N SER A 169 4.02 8.22 -4.24
CA SER A 169 4.80 8.20 -3.01
C SER A 169 4.78 9.54 -2.25
N PRO A 170 4.57 9.51 -0.91
CA PRO A 170 4.81 10.68 -0.05
C PRO A 170 6.29 11.05 0.11
N SER A 171 7.22 10.18 -0.30
CA SER A 171 8.64 10.53 -0.36
C SER A 171 8.95 11.57 -1.45
N PHE A 172 8.01 11.81 -2.37
CA PHE A 172 8.08 12.93 -3.29
C PHE A 172 7.66 14.23 -2.62
N ASN A 173 8.42 15.30 -2.86
CA ASN A 173 7.91 16.65 -2.64
C ASN A 173 7.07 17.08 -3.85
N TRP A 174 5.77 16.77 -3.81
CA TRP A 174 4.82 16.97 -4.92
C TRP A 174 4.80 18.40 -5.46
N LYS A 175 4.58 19.40 -4.60
CA LYS A 175 4.51 20.82 -4.98
C LYS A 175 5.84 21.41 -5.44
N ARG A 176 6.97 20.82 -5.05
CA ARG A 176 8.29 21.19 -5.58
C ARG A 176 8.51 20.67 -7.00
N LYS A 177 7.83 19.58 -7.39
CA LYS A 177 8.03 18.90 -8.66
C LYS A 177 6.97 19.21 -9.70
N LEU A 178 5.73 19.46 -9.26
CA LEU A 178 4.56 19.57 -10.12
C LEU A 178 3.71 20.78 -9.75
N ASP A 179 3.05 21.36 -10.75
CA ASP A 179 2.00 22.35 -10.57
C ASP A 179 0.65 21.70 -10.19
N ASP A 180 -0.29 22.53 -9.75
CA ASP A 180 -1.58 22.08 -9.22
C ASP A 180 -2.45 21.41 -10.28
N ALA A 181 -2.39 21.91 -11.52
CA ALA A 181 -3.12 21.35 -12.64
C ALA A 181 -2.64 19.93 -12.95
N THR A 182 -1.33 19.70 -12.88
CA THR A 182 -0.71 18.40 -13.11
C THR A 182 -1.01 17.43 -11.96
N ILE A 183 -0.89 17.88 -10.71
CA ILE A 183 -1.26 17.08 -9.53
C ILE A 183 -2.72 16.62 -9.63
N ALA A 184 -3.64 17.53 -9.99
CA ALA A 184 -5.07 17.25 -10.08
C ALA A 184 -5.45 16.24 -11.18
N LYS A 185 -4.62 16.04 -12.20
CA LYS A 185 -4.84 15.05 -13.28
C LYS A 185 -3.92 13.84 -13.21
N PHE A 186 -2.92 13.83 -12.32
CA PHE A 186 -1.82 12.86 -12.32
C PHE A 186 -2.31 11.40 -12.39
N GLN A 187 -3.22 11.01 -11.49
CA GLN A 187 -3.75 9.64 -11.45
C GLN A 187 -4.61 9.27 -12.66
N ARG A 188 -5.33 10.25 -13.25
CA ARG A 188 -6.13 10.02 -14.46
C ARG A 188 -5.24 9.77 -15.68
N GLU A 189 -4.16 10.54 -15.81
CA GLU A 189 -3.17 10.36 -16.87
C GLU A 189 -2.46 8.99 -16.72
N LEU A 190 -2.04 8.62 -15.50
CA LEU A 190 -1.48 7.29 -15.22
C LEU A 190 -2.46 6.19 -15.60
N ALA A 191 -3.74 6.33 -15.26
CA ALA A 191 -4.75 5.35 -15.66
C ALA A 191 -4.82 5.23 -17.19
N ALA A 192 -4.80 6.33 -17.95
CA ALA A 192 -4.80 6.25 -19.41
C ALA A 192 -3.62 5.45 -19.98
N MET A 193 -2.48 5.40 -19.27
CA MET A 193 -1.28 4.62 -19.64
C MET A 193 -1.31 3.14 -19.20
N GLY A 194 -2.34 2.70 -18.48
CA GLY A 194 -2.47 1.30 -18.01
C GLY A 194 -2.11 1.04 -16.56
N TYR A 195 -1.80 2.09 -15.77
CA TYR A 195 -1.64 1.97 -14.32
C TYR A 195 -3.01 1.82 -13.63
N ARG A 196 -3.43 0.56 -13.43
CA ARG A 196 -4.74 0.20 -12.88
C ARG A 196 -4.76 0.07 -11.36
N PHE A 197 -3.60 -0.07 -10.73
CA PHE A 197 -3.48 0.01 -9.28
C PHE A 197 -2.57 1.18 -8.90
N GLN A 198 -3.12 2.16 -8.19
CA GLN A 198 -2.41 3.36 -7.78
C GLN A 198 -2.62 3.56 -6.28
N PHE A 199 -1.55 3.82 -5.56
CA PHE A 199 -1.59 3.84 -4.09
C PHE A 199 -0.63 4.89 -3.53
N ILE A 200 -0.97 5.40 -2.34
CA ILE A 200 -0.11 6.30 -1.56
C ILE A 200 0.41 5.50 -0.37
N THR A 201 1.66 5.04 -0.43
CA THR A 201 2.23 4.11 0.56
C THR A 201 2.13 4.59 2.00
N LEU A 202 2.53 5.84 2.28
CA LEU A 202 2.66 6.37 3.63
C LEU A 202 1.49 7.30 4.04
N ALA A 203 0.33 7.18 3.39
CA ALA A 203 -0.83 8.02 3.70
C ALA A 203 -1.22 7.92 5.19
N GLY A 204 -1.31 6.70 5.72
CA GLY A 204 -1.63 6.46 7.13
C GLY A 204 -0.61 7.05 8.09
N PHE A 205 0.70 6.88 7.81
CA PHE A 205 1.76 7.44 8.65
C PHE A 205 1.68 8.98 8.72
N HIS A 206 1.55 9.65 7.58
CA HIS A 206 1.48 11.12 7.55
C HIS A 206 0.19 11.65 8.18
N ALA A 207 -0.96 11.04 7.90
CA ALA A 207 -2.24 11.46 8.48
C ALA A 207 -2.25 11.32 10.00
N LEU A 208 -1.82 10.17 10.53
CA LEU A 208 -1.79 9.89 11.97
C LEU A 208 -0.83 10.82 12.73
N ASN A 209 0.40 10.97 12.23
CA ASN A 209 1.39 11.79 12.93
C ASN A 209 1.01 13.28 12.90
N TYR A 210 0.53 13.77 11.76
CA TYR A 210 0.16 15.18 11.63
C TYR A 210 -1.06 15.55 12.48
N SER A 211 -2.13 14.73 12.43
CA SER A 211 -3.34 15.02 13.20
C SER A 211 -3.08 15.04 14.70
N MET A 212 -2.31 14.06 15.19
CA MET A 212 -1.94 13.98 16.61
C MET A 212 -1.01 15.12 17.02
N PHE A 213 -0.04 15.50 16.18
CA PHE A 213 0.84 16.63 16.46
C PHE A 213 0.05 17.94 16.57
N ASP A 214 -0.86 18.22 15.63
CA ASP A 214 -1.67 19.44 15.67
C ASP A 214 -2.61 19.46 16.88
N LEU A 215 -3.26 18.32 17.19
CA LEU A 215 -4.09 18.18 18.39
C LEU A 215 -3.28 18.41 19.67
N ALA A 216 -2.15 17.74 19.85
CA ALA A 216 -1.32 17.87 21.05
C ALA A 216 -0.78 19.31 21.22
N ARG A 217 -0.35 19.93 20.12
CA ARG A 217 0.09 21.33 20.11
C ARG A 217 -1.03 22.28 20.48
N GLY A 218 -2.23 22.10 19.92
CA GLY A 218 -3.41 22.88 20.24
C GLY A 218 -3.85 22.68 21.69
N TYR A 219 -3.85 21.43 22.17
CA TYR A 219 -4.25 21.07 23.53
C TYR A 219 -3.31 21.67 24.58
N LYS A 220 -2.00 21.70 24.31
CA LYS A 220 -1.03 22.40 25.18
C LYS A 220 -1.36 23.89 25.34
N ALA A 221 -1.91 24.54 24.31
CA ALA A 221 -2.17 25.97 24.31
C ALA A 221 -3.59 26.35 24.75
N GLN A 222 -4.59 25.52 24.44
CA GLN A 222 -6.01 25.86 24.52
C GLN A 222 -6.85 24.78 25.22
N HIS A 223 -6.22 23.73 25.74
CA HIS A 223 -6.86 22.61 26.42
C HIS A 223 -8.07 22.07 25.64
N MET A 224 -9.21 21.91 26.31
CA MET A 224 -10.44 21.34 25.74
C MET A 224 -10.92 22.06 24.47
N SER A 225 -10.62 23.35 24.27
CA SER A 225 -11.03 24.07 23.05
C SER A 225 -10.43 23.44 21.78
N ALA A 226 -9.20 22.92 21.87
CA ALA A 226 -8.55 22.22 20.76
C ALA A 226 -9.23 20.87 20.46
N TYR A 227 -9.61 20.13 21.50
CA TYR A 227 -10.32 18.86 21.35
C TYR A 227 -11.75 19.06 20.83
N VAL A 228 -12.48 20.04 21.36
CA VAL A 228 -13.83 20.39 20.90
C VAL A 228 -13.82 20.79 19.43
N LYS A 229 -12.77 21.47 18.95
CA LYS A 229 -12.62 21.77 17.52
C LYS A 229 -12.53 20.49 16.67
N LEU A 230 -11.81 19.46 17.12
CA LEU A 230 -11.78 18.15 16.45
C LEU A 230 -13.16 17.50 16.47
N GLN A 231 -13.82 17.45 17.62
CA GLN A 231 -15.15 16.85 17.76
C GLN A 231 -16.20 17.54 16.88
N GLN A 232 -16.19 18.88 16.79
CA GLN A 232 -17.09 19.62 15.89
C GLN A 232 -16.79 19.35 14.41
N ALA A 233 -15.52 19.11 14.05
CA ALA A 233 -15.18 18.69 12.70
C ALA A 233 -15.68 17.26 12.39
N GLU A 234 -15.65 16.35 13.37
CA GLU A 234 -16.24 15.00 13.26
C GLU A 234 -17.76 15.09 13.01
N PHE A 235 -18.49 15.89 13.81
CA PHE A 235 -19.93 16.11 13.59
C PHE A 235 -20.23 16.69 12.20
N ALA A 236 -19.44 17.66 11.73
CA ALA A 236 -19.63 18.25 10.40
C ALA A 236 -19.42 17.21 9.28
N ALA A 237 -18.49 16.26 9.47
CA ALA A 237 -18.18 15.20 8.52
C ALA A 237 -19.25 14.10 8.43
N GLU A 238 -20.19 14.01 9.38
CA GLU A 238 -21.27 13.01 9.35
C GLU A 238 -22.15 13.16 8.10
N SER A 239 -22.36 14.39 7.62
CA SER A 239 -23.08 14.67 6.37
C SER A 239 -22.42 14.05 5.12
N ALA A 240 -21.12 13.75 5.19
CA ALA A 240 -20.35 13.06 4.16
C ALA A 240 -20.19 11.56 4.42
N GLY A 241 -20.84 11.02 5.45
CA GLY A 241 -20.83 9.60 5.80
C GLY A 241 -19.82 9.19 6.87
N TYR A 242 -19.17 10.13 7.58
CA TYR A 242 -18.36 9.80 8.75
C TYR A 242 -19.24 9.31 9.91
N SER A 243 -18.83 8.28 10.64
CA SER A 243 -19.64 7.68 11.72
C SER A 243 -18.95 7.56 13.07
N ALA A 244 -17.63 7.70 13.12
CA ALA A 244 -16.85 7.36 14.31
C ALA A 244 -16.96 8.38 15.46
N THR A 245 -17.70 9.48 15.28
CA THR A 245 -18.13 10.35 16.40
C THR A 245 -18.85 9.54 17.48
N ARG A 246 -19.63 8.54 17.05
CA ARG A 246 -20.30 7.54 17.89
C ARG A 246 -19.42 6.30 18.02
N HIS A 247 -18.36 6.45 18.80
CA HIS A 247 -17.26 5.50 18.90
C HIS A 247 -17.65 4.17 19.56
N GLN A 248 -18.65 4.14 20.45
CA GLN A 248 -19.12 2.89 21.07
C GLN A 248 -19.77 1.99 20.01
N ARG A 249 -20.68 2.56 19.21
CA ARG A 249 -21.25 1.90 18.04
C ARG A 249 -20.16 1.46 17.05
N GLU A 250 -19.22 2.35 16.72
CA GLU A 250 -18.20 2.11 15.69
C GLU A 250 -17.33 0.88 15.98
N VAL A 251 -16.99 0.64 17.26
CA VAL A 251 -16.21 -0.54 17.68
C VAL A 251 -17.06 -1.78 17.96
N GLY A 252 -18.37 -1.70 17.71
CA GLY A 252 -19.26 -2.86 17.74
C GLY A 252 -20.00 -3.10 19.06
N ALA A 253 -20.16 -2.10 19.93
CA ALA A 253 -20.93 -2.28 21.17
C ALA A 253 -22.33 -2.85 20.91
N GLY A 254 -23.05 -2.31 19.92
CA GLY A 254 -24.38 -2.82 19.55
C GLY A 254 -24.38 -4.23 18.94
N TYR A 255 -23.29 -4.62 18.27
CA TYR A 255 -23.10 -6.00 17.81
C TYR A 255 -22.99 -6.96 19.00
N PHE A 256 -22.18 -6.62 20.01
CA PHE A 256 -22.02 -7.45 21.20
C PHE A 256 -23.25 -7.45 22.11
N ASP A 257 -24.04 -6.37 22.12
CA ASP A 257 -25.36 -6.36 22.78
C ASP A 257 -26.31 -7.36 22.11
N ALA A 258 -26.37 -7.37 20.78
CA ALA A 258 -27.19 -8.33 20.04
C ALA A 258 -26.76 -9.79 20.30
N VAL A 259 -25.45 -10.06 20.36
CA VAL A 259 -24.91 -11.37 20.74
C VAL A 259 -25.36 -11.76 22.15
N THR A 260 -25.21 -10.85 23.11
CA THR A 260 -25.63 -11.05 24.51
C THR A 260 -27.14 -11.35 24.61
N GLN A 261 -27.97 -10.59 23.90
CA GLN A 261 -29.40 -10.81 23.89
C GLN A 261 -29.77 -12.14 23.22
N ALA A 262 -29.12 -12.52 22.12
CA ALA A 262 -29.34 -13.81 21.48
C ALA A 262 -29.01 -15.00 22.41
N VAL A 263 -27.88 -14.94 23.12
CA VAL A 263 -27.46 -15.99 24.07
C VAL A 263 -28.39 -16.08 25.28
N SER A 264 -28.89 -14.95 25.76
CA SER A 264 -29.77 -14.89 26.94
C SER A 264 -31.26 -15.08 26.62
N GLY A 265 -31.63 -15.32 25.35
CA GLY A 265 -33.04 -15.39 24.95
C GLY A 265 -33.80 -14.08 25.16
N GLY A 266 -33.12 -12.93 25.05
CA GLY A 266 -33.69 -11.60 25.21
C GLY A 266 -33.86 -11.14 26.66
N SER A 267 -33.23 -11.82 27.62
CA SER A 267 -33.43 -11.56 29.06
C SER A 267 -32.27 -10.84 29.75
N SER A 268 -31.18 -10.56 29.03
CA SER A 268 -30.01 -9.90 29.62
C SER A 268 -30.34 -8.46 30.01
N SER A 269 -29.99 -8.09 31.24
CA SER A 269 -30.11 -6.74 31.78
C SER A 269 -28.80 -5.95 31.75
N ILE A 270 -27.78 -6.45 31.06
CA ILE A 270 -26.40 -5.90 31.08
C ILE A 270 -25.90 -5.47 29.69
N THR A 271 -26.80 -5.09 28.78
CA THR A 271 -26.41 -4.49 27.50
C THR A 271 -25.76 -3.13 27.71
N ALA A 272 -24.82 -2.77 26.85
CA ALA A 272 -23.94 -1.61 27.02
C ALA A 272 -24.49 -0.30 26.43
N LEU A 273 -25.20 -0.36 25.30
CA LEU A 273 -25.64 0.86 24.61
C LEU A 273 -26.82 1.56 25.30
N ALA A 274 -27.79 0.79 25.78
CA ALA A 274 -28.95 1.33 26.47
C ALA A 274 -28.53 2.04 27.77
N GLY A 275 -28.87 3.33 27.90
CA GLY A 275 -28.46 4.17 29.02
C GLY A 275 -27.02 4.69 28.92
N SER A 276 -26.35 4.54 27.77
CA SER A 276 -25.02 5.11 27.55
C SER A 276 -25.07 6.63 27.28
N THR A 277 -23.97 7.33 27.55
CA THR A 277 -23.83 8.75 27.17
C THR A 277 -23.85 8.96 25.66
N GLU A 278 -23.51 7.94 24.88
CA GLU A 278 -23.62 7.98 23.42
C GLU A 278 -25.08 8.08 22.99
N GLU A 279 -25.97 7.23 23.56
CA GLU A 279 -27.42 7.29 23.33
C GLU A 279 -28.00 8.64 23.77
N GLU A 280 -27.63 9.12 24.96
CA GLU A 280 -28.20 10.35 25.53
C GLU A 280 -27.74 11.64 24.80
N GLN A 281 -26.47 11.72 24.40
CA GLN A 281 -25.85 13.00 23.99
C GLN A 281 -25.55 13.10 22.49
N PHE A 282 -25.59 11.99 21.74
CA PHE A 282 -25.23 11.96 20.33
C PHE A 282 -26.41 11.63 19.40
N GLU A 283 -27.56 11.22 19.92
CA GLU A 283 -28.78 11.10 19.12
C GLU A 283 -29.41 12.48 18.87
N THR A 284 -29.84 12.71 17.63
CA THR A 284 -30.67 13.90 17.33
C THR A 284 -32.10 13.65 17.79
N ALA A 285 -32.83 14.69 18.18
CA ALA A 285 -34.24 14.61 18.60
C ALA A 285 -35.18 13.92 17.58
N ALA A 286 -34.76 13.76 16.31
CA ALA A 286 -35.49 13.05 15.27
C ALA A 286 -35.27 11.52 15.30
N GLN A 287 -34.13 11.02 15.79
CA GLN A 287 -33.83 9.59 15.90
C GLN A 287 -34.52 8.95 17.12
N THR A 288 -34.62 9.69 18.23
CA THR A 288 -35.35 9.32 19.45
C THR A 288 -36.85 9.07 19.23
N ALA A 289 -37.45 9.70 18.22
CA ALA A 289 -38.86 9.51 17.87
C ALA A 289 -39.13 8.22 17.07
N SER A 290 -38.13 7.71 16.33
CA SER A 290 -38.27 6.51 15.49
C SER A 290 -38.03 5.21 16.28
N THR A 291 -37.13 5.23 17.27
CA THR A 291 -36.89 4.10 18.19
C THR A 291 -38.07 3.88 19.13
N ALA A 292 -38.75 4.95 19.56
CA ALA A 292 -39.96 4.86 20.38
C ALA A 292 -41.18 4.25 19.66
N THR A 293 -41.19 4.22 18.32
CA THR A 293 -42.31 3.68 17.52
C THR A 293 -42.11 2.24 17.05
N GLY A 294 -40.89 1.69 17.14
CA GLY A 294 -40.56 0.29 16.79
C GLY A 294 -40.68 -0.73 17.92
N ALA A 295 -41.00 -0.29 19.14
CA ALA A 295 -41.15 -1.14 20.34
C ALA A 295 -42.62 -1.42 20.71
N ARG A 296 -43.47 -1.76 19.72
CA ARG A 296 -44.81 -2.28 19.94
C ARG A 296 -45.02 -3.63 19.26
#